data_AF-A0A356DBN3-F1
#
_entry.id   AF-A0A356DBN3-F1
#
_cell.length_a   1.000
_cell.length_b   1.000
_cell.length_c   1.000
_cell.angle_alpha   90.00
_cell.angle_beta   90.00
_cell.angle_gamma   90.00
#
_symmetry.space_group_name_H-M   'P 1'
#
loop_
_entity.id
_entity.type
_entity.pdbx_description
1 polymer ?
#
loop_
_entity_poly.entity_id
_entity_poly.type
_entity_poly.pdbx_seq_one_letter_code
_entity_poly.pdbx_strand_id
1 'polypeptide(L)'
;MKNKTIHTVIFCFLFIFLANAQEMRDPFVPVLEIDSEMDEIPVLALPLKTANKPDIIIVEKIFKLVSIDVQEVYQQLIQPEISLLSNDAIVSHDITTNSLIIKDNKTRMMIIEEWLKQKDVPKHQVQITAHIISSSRTALQELGLEWGMLAGNSTNSHHSRFNRYNVAPGQFSFNLLKLGDGLLELKLNALEKENLLSIIASPRLMASHKQPANIQQGTEIPYVISSDKKTHVQFKDAVLGMDVTPTIFRDEKVELILKISHNSPDTALTTSQNHHLAINKQEISTSVTIKNNETLILGGIFQQKQEKTETGLPFISRIPFLGALFANSAEHIDRRVLVVFITPKLVNI
;
A
#
# COMPACT_ATOMS: atom_id res chain seq x y z
N MET A 1 -7.62 -16.90 55.75
CA MET A 1 -8.46 -17.74 56.62
C MET A 1 -9.76 -18.08 55.89
N LYS A 2 -10.10 -19.37 55.87
CA LYS A 2 -11.45 -19.95 55.73
C LYS A 2 -12.25 -19.82 54.41
N ASN A 3 -12.53 -21.03 53.91
CA ASN A 3 -13.77 -21.54 53.34
C ASN A 3 -14.13 -21.20 51.90
N LYS A 4 -13.72 -22.12 51.01
CA LYS A 4 -14.28 -22.38 49.69
C LYS A 4 -15.51 -23.28 49.80
N THR A 5 -16.57 -22.87 49.13
CA THR A 5 -17.70 -23.70 48.69
C THR A 5 -17.65 -23.85 47.16
N ILE A 6 -17.72 -25.11 46.72
CA ILE A 6 -18.52 -25.65 45.61
C ILE A 6 -18.28 -25.08 44.19
N HIS A 7 -17.79 -25.95 43.29
CA HIS A 7 -18.30 -26.30 41.94
C HIS A 7 -17.24 -27.21 41.27
N THR A 8 -17.46 -28.52 41.19
CA THR A 8 -18.13 -29.27 40.10
C THR A 8 -17.24 -29.46 38.86
N VAL A 9 -16.65 -30.65 38.80
CA VAL A 9 -16.46 -31.55 37.64
C VAL A 9 -15.41 -31.16 36.59
N ILE A 10 -14.36 -32.00 36.45
CA ILE A 10 -13.84 -32.56 35.18
C ILE A 10 -12.62 -33.48 35.44
N PHE A 11 -12.72 -34.70 34.87
CA PHE A 11 -11.68 -35.57 34.30
C PHE A 11 -10.72 -36.45 35.12
N CYS A 12 -10.70 -37.71 34.65
CA CYS A 12 -9.55 -38.59 34.38
C CYS A 12 -9.18 -39.62 35.45
N PHE A 13 -9.36 -40.90 35.12
CA PHE A 13 -8.48 -42.08 35.39
C PHE A 13 -9.30 -43.34 35.02
N LEU A 14 -9.16 -43.89 33.80
CA LEU A 14 -8.27 -45.00 33.38
C LEU A 14 -8.38 -46.27 34.27
N PHE A 15 -8.87 -47.38 33.70
CA PHE A 15 -8.59 -48.83 33.98
C PHE A 15 -9.76 -49.65 33.35
N ILE A 16 -9.63 -50.26 32.17
CA ILE A 16 -9.04 -51.58 31.81
C ILE A 16 -9.78 -52.82 32.36
N PHE A 17 -10.16 -53.67 31.40
CA PHE A 17 -10.35 -55.13 31.36
C PHE A 17 -11.76 -55.80 31.46
N LEU A 18 -12.05 -56.52 30.35
CA LEU A 18 -12.66 -57.85 30.20
C LEU A 18 -14.17 -58.07 30.49
N ALA A 19 -14.94 -58.46 29.46
CA ALA A 19 -15.48 -59.82 29.30
C ALA A 19 -16.73 -59.89 28.40
N ASN A 20 -16.65 -60.80 27.42
CA ASN A 20 -17.66 -61.67 26.78
C ASN A 20 -19.17 -61.43 26.85
N ALA A 21 -19.80 -61.77 25.70
CA ALA A 21 -21.15 -62.30 25.48
C ALA A 21 -22.31 -61.28 25.57
N GLN A 22 -23.38 -61.31 24.78
CA GLN A 22 -23.95 -62.35 23.92
C GLN A 22 -24.93 -61.69 22.92
N GLU A 23 -25.09 -62.29 21.75
CA GLU A 23 -25.98 -61.88 20.65
C GLU A 23 -27.48 -61.82 21.05
N MET A 24 -28.20 -60.80 20.58
CA MET A 24 -29.65 -60.82 20.48
C MET A 24 -30.05 -61.52 19.17
N ARG A 25 -30.61 -62.73 19.27
CA ARG A 25 -31.20 -63.47 18.15
C ARG A 25 -32.64 -63.01 17.90
N ASP A 26 -32.96 -62.81 16.63
CA ASP A 26 -34.29 -62.46 16.12
C ASP A 26 -35.20 -63.70 16.09
N PRO A 27 -36.41 -63.68 16.67
CA PRO A 27 -37.28 -64.85 16.80
C PRO A 27 -38.09 -65.21 15.52
N PHE A 28 -37.83 -64.60 14.36
CA PHE A 28 -38.68 -64.78 13.17
C PHE A 28 -38.06 -65.54 11.99
N VAL A 29 -37.00 -66.31 12.18
CA VAL A 29 -36.47 -67.19 11.12
C VAL A 29 -36.85 -68.65 11.41
N PRO A 30 -37.69 -69.31 10.58
CA PRO A 30 -37.93 -70.74 10.71
C PRO A 30 -36.67 -71.52 10.37
N VAL A 31 -36.34 -72.51 11.21
CA VAL A 31 -35.25 -73.47 10.97
C VAL A 31 -35.70 -74.44 9.88
N LEU A 32 -35.07 -74.39 8.72
CA LEU A 32 -35.19 -75.44 7.71
C LEU A 32 -34.17 -76.53 8.05
N GLU A 33 -34.66 -77.70 8.45
CA GLU A 33 -33.87 -78.92 8.61
C GLU A 33 -33.28 -79.31 7.24
N ILE A 34 -31.95 -79.36 7.16
CA ILE A 34 -31.25 -79.91 6.01
C ILE A 34 -31.00 -81.38 6.33
N ASP A 35 -31.85 -82.26 5.79
CA ASP A 35 -31.55 -83.69 5.72
C ASP A 35 -30.33 -83.88 4.81
N SER A 36 -29.29 -84.49 5.38
CA SER A 36 -28.07 -84.86 4.69
C SER A 36 -28.25 -86.20 4.00
N GLU A 37 -28.46 -86.19 2.67
CA GLU A 37 -27.92 -87.14 1.68
C GLU A 37 -28.69 -87.00 0.37
N MET A 38 -28.01 -86.59 -0.70
CA MET A 38 -28.18 -87.11 -2.07
C MET A 38 -27.23 -86.39 -3.04
N ASP A 39 -26.20 -87.14 -3.43
CA ASP A 39 -25.61 -87.28 -4.77
C ASP A 39 -25.11 -86.07 -5.58
N GLU A 40 -23.82 -86.16 -5.90
CA GLU A 40 -23.04 -85.30 -6.78
C GLU A 40 -23.61 -85.19 -8.21
N ILE A 41 -23.73 -83.97 -8.72
CA ILE A 41 -23.76 -83.70 -10.16
C ILE A 41 -22.59 -82.77 -10.47
N PRO A 42 -21.63 -83.14 -11.35
CA PRO A 42 -20.51 -82.29 -11.67
C PRO A 42 -20.98 -81.16 -12.61
N VAL A 43 -21.07 -79.94 -12.09
CA VAL A 43 -21.22 -78.75 -12.93
C VAL A 43 -19.86 -78.44 -13.54
N LEU A 44 -19.77 -78.60 -14.86
CA LEU A 44 -18.62 -78.23 -15.66
C LEU A 44 -18.37 -76.72 -15.53
N ALA A 45 -17.49 -76.32 -14.60
CA ALA A 45 -17.04 -74.94 -14.51
C ALA A 45 -16.19 -74.62 -15.75
N LEU A 46 -16.77 -73.92 -16.72
CA LEU A 46 -16.01 -73.21 -17.75
C LEU A 46 -15.06 -72.26 -16.99
N PRO A 47 -13.73 -72.34 -17.18
CA PRO A 47 -12.86 -71.38 -16.53
C PRO A 47 -13.25 -69.98 -17.01
N LEU A 48 -13.54 -69.09 -16.05
CA LEU A 48 -13.61 -67.64 -16.30
C LEU A 48 -12.32 -67.26 -17.02
N LYS A 49 -12.45 -66.99 -18.31
CA LYS A 49 -11.36 -66.43 -19.12
C LYS A 49 -10.88 -65.20 -18.38
N THR A 50 -9.66 -65.25 -17.86
CA THR A 50 -8.97 -64.09 -17.30
C THR A 50 -9.08 -62.97 -18.34
N ALA A 51 -9.86 -61.94 -18.01
CA ALA A 51 -9.87 -60.72 -18.78
C ALA A 51 -8.45 -60.16 -18.69
N ASN A 52 -7.69 -60.33 -19.77
CA ASN A 52 -6.34 -59.83 -19.88
C ASN A 52 -6.40 -58.33 -19.59
N LYS A 53 -5.83 -57.89 -18.46
CA LYS A 53 -5.66 -56.47 -18.15
C LYS A 53 -4.87 -55.90 -19.34
N PRO A 54 -5.38 -54.89 -20.07
CA PRO A 54 -4.63 -54.33 -21.19
C PRO A 54 -3.27 -53.91 -20.68
N ASP A 55 -2.20 -54.32 -21.36
CA ASP A 55 -0.83 -53.94 -21.00
C ASP A 55 -0.74 -52.42 -20.96
N ILE A 56 -0.66 -51.86 -19.74
CA ILE A 56 -0.56 -50.43 -19.52
C ILE A 56 0.88 -50.06 -19.85
N ILE A 57 1.10 -49.43 -21.00
CA ILE A 57 2.43 -48.97 -21.40
C ILE A 57 2.81 -47.79 -20.51
N ILE A 58 3.72 -48.03 -19.58
CA ILE A 58 4.32 -47.01 -18.73
C ILE A 58 5.42 -46.31 -19.51
N VAL A 59 5.35 -44.98 -19.58
CA VAL A 59 6.30 -44.12 -20.27
C VAL A 59 6.95 -43.21 -19.24
N GLU A 60 8.27 -43.08 -19.31
CA GLU A 60 9.04 -42.09 -18.56
C GLU A 60 9.38 -40.92 -19.47
N LYS A 61 9.11 -39.69 -19.02
CA LYS A 61 9.41 -38.46 -19.77
C LYS A 61 9.92 -37.38 -18.83
N ILE A 62 10.92 -36.64 -19.32
CA ILE A 62 11.50 -35.49 -18.63
C ILE A 62 10.96 -34.22 -19.30
N PHE A 63 10.36 -33.36 -18.50
CA PHE A 63 9.85 -32.05 -18.92
C PHE A 63 10.74 -30.95 -18.35
N LYS A 64 11.34 -30.14 -19.22
CA LYS A 64 12.11 -28.96 -18.82
C LYS A 64 11.18 -27.77 -18.78
N LEU A 65 11.08 -27.10 -17.63
CA LEU A 65 10.19 -25.96 -17.44
C LEU A 65 10.97 -24.65 -17.61
N VAL A 66 10.40 -23.68 -18.31
CA VAL A 66 11.09 -22.41 -18.64
C VAL A 66 10.59 -21.26 -17.78
N SER A 67 9.28 -21.10 -17.65
CA SER A 67 8.62 -19.92 -17.08
C SER A 67 8.10 -20.14 -15.66
N ILE A 68 7.87 -21.38 -15.27
CA ILE A 68 7.35 -21.76 -13.95
C ILE A 68 8.37 -22.55 -13.12
N ASP A 69 8.30 -22.39 -11.81
CA ASP A 69 9.09 -23.15 -10.85
C ASP A 69 8.58 -24.60 -10.74
N VAL A 70 9.49 -25.56 -10.88
CA VAL A 70 9.19 -26.99 -10.79
C VAL A 70 8.58 -27.38 -9.46
N GLN A 71 8.94 -26.71 -8.37
CA GLN A 71 8.40 -27.01 -7.04
C GLN A 71 6.91 -26.67 -6.97
N GLU A 72 6.48 -25.55 -7.54
CA GLU A 72 5.07 -25.15 -7.58
C GLU A 72 4.23 -26.14 -8.40
N VAL A 73 4.76 -26.58 -9.53
CA VAL A 73 4.11 -27.56 -10.42
C VAL A 73 3.99 -28.93 -9.75
N TYR A 74 5.07 -29.40 -9.11
CA TYR A 74 5.10 -30.67 -8.40
C TYR A 74 4.02 -30.73 -7.30
N GLN A 75 3.88 -29.66 -6.52
CA GLN A 75 2.84 -29.57 -5.48
C GLN A 75 1.42 -29.61 -6.07
N GLN A 76 1.20 -28.98 -7.24
CA GLN A 76 -0.11 -29.00 -7.91
C GLN A 76 -0.44 -30.38 -8.50
N LEU A 77 0.54 -31.13 -8.96
CA LEU A 77 0.33 -32.47 -9.53
C LEU A 77 -0.04 -33.52 -8.47
N ILE A 78 0.45 -33.37 -7.25
CA ILE A 78 0.17 -34.29 -6.14
C ILE A 78 -1.17 -33.98 -5.47
N GLN A 79 -1.74 -32.79 -5.70
CA GLN A 79 -3.03 -32.43 -5.15
C GLN A 79 -4.13 -33.38 -5.65
N PRO A 80 -4.91 -33.99 -4.74
CA PRO A 80 -5.90 -35.01 -5.10
C PRO A 80 -7.07 -34.47 -5.94
N GLU A 81 -7.30 -33.16 -5.94
CA GLU A 81 -8.41 -32.50 -6.64
C GLU A 81 -8.30 -32.57 -8.17
N ILE A 82 -7.09 -32.72 -8.71
CA ILE A 82 -6.83 -32.58 -10.14
C ILE A 82 -6.68 -33.95 -10.85
N SER A 83 -6.47 -35.05 -10.10
CA SER A 83 -6.34 -36.46 -10.58
C SER A 83 -5.80 -36.60 -12.02
N LEU A 84 -4.69 -35.92 -12.31
CA LEU A 84 -3.98 -36.00 -13.58
C LEU A 84 -3.12 -37.26 -13.66
N LEU A 85 -2.65 -37.73 -12.51
CA LEU A 85 -1.77 -38.88 -12.35
C LEU A 85 -2.56 -40.19 -12.21
N SER A 86 -1.99 -41.29 -12.68
CA SER A 86 -2.44 -42.65 -12.36
C SER A 86 -2.09 -43.05 -10.92
N ASN A 87 -2.77 -44.05 -10.37
CA ASN A 87 -2.50 -44.59 -9.03
C ASN A 87 -1.06 -45.11 -8.87
N ASP A 88 -0.45 -45.59 -9.96
CA ASP A 88 0.92 -46.13 -10.00
C ASP A 88 1.95 -45.10 -10.52
N ALA A 89 1.58 -43.82 -10.60
CA ALA A 89 2.45 -42.79 -11.15
C ALA A 89 3.61 -42.44 -10.19
N ILE A 90 4.80 -42.25 -10.76
CA ILE A 90 5.97 -41.75 -10.03
C ILE A 90 6.31 -40.38 -10.60
N VAL A 91 6.32 -39.37 -9.72
CA VAL A 91 6.71 -38.00 -10.05
C VAL A 91 7.93 -37.64 -9.21
N SER A 92 8.96 -37.14 -9.86
CA SER A 92 10.15 -36.58 -9.23
C SER A 92 10.45 -35.22 -9.84
N HIS A 93 11.09 -34.34 -9.09
CA HIS A 93 11.51 -33.03 -9.58
C HIS A 93 13.00 -32.83 -9.31
N ASP A 94 13.67 -32.17 -10.25
CA ASP A 94 15.03 -31.70 -10.09
C ASP A 94 15.03 -30.18 -10.11
N ILE A 95 15.31 -29.59 -8.93
CA ILE A 95 15.40 -28.13 -8.73
C ILE A 95 16.58 -27.51 -9.47
N THR A 96 17.66 -28.26 -9.70
CA THR A 96 18.90 -27.71 -10.28
C THR A 96 18.74 -27.47 -11.78
N THR A 97 17.99 -28.34 -12.45
CA THR A 97 17.72 -28.27 -13.88
C THR A 97 16.31 -27.77 -14.20
N ASN A 98 15.54 -27.34 -13.19
CA ASN A 98 14.12 -26.97 -13.28
C ASN A 98 13.33 -27.96 -14.14
N SER A 99 13.53 -29.26 -13.87
CA SER A 99 13.01 -30.34 -14.71
C SER A 99 12.13 -31.29 -13.90
N LEU A 100 11.02 -31.68 -14.49
CA LEU A 100 10.04 -32.59 -13.91
C LEU A 100 10.13 -33.95 -14.59
N ILE A 101 10.31 -35.00 -13.80
CA ILE A 101 10.44 -36.38 -14.28
C ILE A 101 9.16 -37.10 -13.90
N ILE A 102 8.42 -37.57 -14.91
CA ILE A 102 7.14 -38.25 -14.71
C ILE A 102 7.19 -39.62 -15.37
N LYS A 103 6.75 -40.62 -14.62
CA LYS A 103 6.53 -41.98 -15.11
C LYS A 103 5.07 -42.36 -14.94
N ASP A 104 4.34 -42.49 -16.05
CA ASP A 104 2.91 -42.78 -16.06
C ASP A 104 2.48 -43.45 -17.38
N ASN A 105 1.21 -43.86 -17.49
CA ASN A 105 0.57 -44.36 -18.70
C ASN A 105 0.64 -43.32 -19.84
N LYS A 106 0.92 -43.80 -21.06
CA LYS A 106 0.90 -43.02 -22.30
C LYS A 106 -0.34 -42.11 -22.45
N THR A 107 -1.54 -42.54 -22.05
CA THR A 107 -2.76 -41.73 -22.16
C THR A 107 -2.73 -40.52 -21.21
N ARG A 108 -2.31 -40.72 -19.95
CA ARG A 108 -2.18 -39.63 -18.96
C ARG A 108 -1.05 -38.69 -19.31
N MET A 109 0.04 -39.22 -19.85
CA MET A 109 1.18 -38.43 -20.32
C MET A 109 0.78 -37.37 -21.37
N MET A 110 -0.14 -37.67 -22.28
CA MET A 110 -0.64 -36.68 -23.25
C MET A 110 -1.41 -35.54 -22.59
N ILE A 111 -2.25 -35.86 -21.59
CA ILE A 111 -3.02 -34.86 -20.83
C ILE A 111 -2.09 -33.96 -20.01
N ILE A 112 -1.09 -34.56 -19.36
CA ILE A 112 -0.08 -33.83 -18.59
C ILE A 112 0.72 -32.90 -19.49
N GLU A 113 1.10 -33.34 -20.69
CA GLU A 113 1.81 -32.48 -21.64
C GLU A 113 0.97 -31.27 -22.07
N GLU A 114 -0.32 -31.47 -22.35
CA GLU A 114 -1.23 -30.37 -22.69
C GLU A 114 -1.43 -29.40 -21.52
N TRP A 115 -1.59 -29.93 -20.30
CA TRP A 115 -1.69 -29.13 -19.08
C TRP A 115 -0.42 -28.32 -18.82
N LEU A 116 0.76 -28.93 -18.97
CA LEU A 116 2.06 -28.25 -18.83
C LEU A 116 2.22 -27.13 -19.87
N LYS A 117 1.79 -27.34 -21.13
CA LYS A 117 1.83 -26.29 -22.17
C LYS A 117 1.00 -25.06 -21.81
N GLN A 118 -0.14 -25.26 -21.14
CA GLN A 118 -0.99 -24.15 -20.70
C GLN A 118 -0.44 -23.45 -19.45
N LYS A 119 0.29 -24.19 -18.60
CA LYS A 119 0.82 -23.70 -17.33
C LYS A 119 2.17 -23.00 -17.47
N ASP A 120 3.05 -23.49 -18.33
CA ASP A 120 4.42 -22.96 -18.54
C ASP A 120 4.42 -21.74 -19.49
N VAL A 121 3.60 -20.74 -19.15
CA VAL A 121 3.54 -19.45 -19.85
C VAL A 121 4.26 -18.37 -19.04
N PRO A 122 4.98 -17.43 -19.68
CA PRO A 122 5.65 -16.35 -18.98
C PRO A 122 4.65 -15.47 -18.22
N LYS A 123 5.04 -15.04 -17.02
CA LYS A 123 4.21 -14.15 -16.21
C LYS A 123 4.16 -12.77 -16.88
N HIS A 124 2.95 -12.25 -17.09
CA HIS A 124 2.77 -10.88 -17.57
C HIS A 124 3.36 -9.86 -16.60
N GLN A 125 3.94 -8.80 -17.15
CA GLN A 125 4.52 -7.69 -16.41
C GLN A 125 3.80 -6.38 -16.75
N VAL A 126 3.80 -5.47 -15.79
CA VAL A 126 3.24 -4.13 -15.95
C VAL A 126 4.24 -3.10 -15.44
N GLN A 127 4.46 -2.06 -16.22
CA GLN A 127 5.14 -0.85 -15.78
C GLN A 127 4.10 0.09 -15.19
N ILE A 128 4.29 0.49 -13.94
CA ILE A 128 3.44 1.46 -13.25
C ILE A 128 4.19 2.79 -13.19
N THR A 129 3.53 3.85 -13.65
CA THR A 129 4.02 5.23 -13.56
C THR A 129 3.05 6.05 -12.73
N ALA A 130 3.51 6.65 -11.64
CA ALA A 130 2.74 7.64 -10.89
C ALA A 130 3.27 9.04 -11.17
N HIS A 131 2.38 10.03 -11.26
CA HIS A 131 2.75 11.44 -11.31
C HIS A 131 2.13 12.16 -10.11
N ILE A 132 2.98 12.78 -9.30
CA ILE A 132 2.56 13.58 -8.15
C ILE A 132 2.75 15.05 -8.53
N ILE A 133 1.65 15.77 -8.66
CA ILE A 133 1.63 17.16 -9.07
C ILE A 133 1.22 18.01 -7.88
N SER A 134 1.98 19.05 -7.57
CA SER A 134 1.53 20.09 -6.66
C SER A 134 1.44 21.45 -7.33
N SER A 135 0.45 22.21 -6.93
CA SER A 135 0.39 23.65 -7.18
C SER A 135 0.32 24.36 -5.84
N SER A 136 1.21 25.33 -5.62
CA SER A 136 1.11 26.28 -4.52
C SER A 136 0.93 27.68 -5.10
N ARG A 137 -0.15 28.35 -4.69
CA ARG A 137 -0.41 29.74 -5.04
C ARG A 137 -0.45 30.56 -3.76
N THR A 138 0.47 31.50 -3.65
CA THR A 138 0.50 32.48 -2.58
C THR A 138 0.06 33.82 -3.16
N ALA A 139 -1.09 34.32 -2.71
CA ALA A 139 -1.54 35.66 -3.03
C ALA A 139 -1.35 36.53 -1.78
N LEU A 140 -0.63 37.63 -1.94
CA LEU A 140 -0.46 38.67 -0.93
C LEU A 140 -1.20 39.91 -1.43
N GLN A 141 -2.20 40.35 -0.67
CA GLN A 141 -2.90 41.59 -0.91
C GLN A 141 -2.62 42.54 0.26
N GLU A 142 -1.79 43.54 0.02
CA GLU A 142 -1.51 44.61 1.00
C GLU A 142 -2.18 45.90 0.55
N LEU A 143 -3.04 46.45 1.40
CA LEU A 143 -3.74 47.70 1.18
C LEU A 143 -3.59 48.56 2.44
N GLY A 144 -2.79 49.62 2.33
CA GLY A 144 -2.58 50.56 3.43
C GLY A 144 -1.52 51.60 3.12
N LEU A 145 -1.52 52.67 3.92
CA LEU A 145 -0.44 53.65 4.02
C LEU A 145 0.33 53.37 5.33
N GLU A 146 1.66 53.35 5.29
CA GLU A 146 2.45 53.19 6.52
C GLU A 146 2.47 54.50 7.33
N TRP A 147 1.99 54.45 8.57
CA TRP A 147 2.04 55.55 9.54
C TRP A 147 2.91 55.16 10.73
N GLY A 148 3.92 55.97 11.07
CA GLY A 148 4.81 55.72 12.21
C GLY A 148 4.73 56.81 13.27
N MET A 149 4.49 56.43 14.53
CA MET A 149 4.62 57.31 15.71
C MET A 149 5.78 56.79 16.57
N LEU A 150 6.87 57.57 16.69
CA LEU A 150 7.98 57.22 17.56
C LEU A 150 7.61 57.56 19.01
N ALA A 151 7.19 56.56 19.78
CA ALA A 151 6.90 56.69 21.20
C ALA A 151 8.08 56.17 22.05
N GLY A 152 8.92 57.09 22.53
CA GLY A 152 9.91 56.86 23.59
C GLY A 152 11.16 56.08 23.19
N ASN A 153 12.28 56.37 23.85
CA ASN A 153 13.60 55.77 23.63
C ASN A 153 13.55 54.24 23.50
N SER A 154 13.54 53.74 22.27
CA SER A 154 13.77 52.33 21.95
C SER A 154 15.16 52.21 21.33
N THR A 155 16.08 51.59 22.05
CA THR A 155 17.47 51.34 21.65
C THR A 155 17.61 50.17 20.67
N ASN A 156 16.54 49.72 20.01
CA ASN A 156 16.58 48.59 19.09
C ASN A 156 16.89 49.01 17.65
N SER A 157 18.08 48.64 17.22
CA SER A 157 18.76 48.94 15.96
C SER A 157 18.26 48.15 14.74
N HIS A 158 16.95 47.91 14.62
CA HIS A 158 16.34 47.32 13.42
C HIS A 158 15.50 48.38 12.71
N HIS A 159 16.20 49.33 12.11
CA HIS A 159 15.59 50.46 11.42
C HIS A 159 14.96 49.97 10.10
N SER A 160 13.67 50.22 9.94
CA SER A 160 13.03 50.38 8.64
C SER A 160 13.93 51.28 7.78
N ARG A 161 14.41 50.75 6.65
CA ARG A 161 15.42 51.37 5.77
C ARG A 161 14.95 52.69 5.13
N PHE A 162 13.70 53.09 5.37
CA PHE A 162 13.08 54.28 4.80
C PHE A 162 12.93 55.46 5.77
N ASN A 163 13.25 55.29 7.07
CA ASN A 163 13.06 56.36 8.05
C ASN A 163 14.39 57.06 8.41
N ARG A 164 14.76 58.11 7.64
CA ARG A 164 16.01 58.88 7.81
C ARG A 164 15.87 60.19 8.61
N TYR A 165 14.84 60.34 9.44
CA TYR A 165 14.69 61.53 10.27
C TYR A 165 14.60 61.17 11.77
N ASN A 166 15.58 61.64 12.55
CA ASN A 166 15.52 61.67 14.00
C ASN A 166 14.56 62.80 14.41
N VAL A 167 13.33 62.43 14.76
CA VAL A 167 12.31 63.38 15.23
C VAL A 167 12.26 63.32 16.76
N ALA A 168 12.18 64.48 17.41
CA ALA A 168 12.18 64.57 18.87
C ALA A 168 10.90 63.93 19.48
N PRO A 169 10.96 63.40 20.72
CA PRO A 169 9.78 62.83 21.39
C PRO A 169 8.62 63.83 21.44
N GLY A 170 7.44 63.42 20.97
CA GLY A 170 6.24 64.26 20.96
C GLY A 170 6.03 65.09 19.68
N GLN A 171 6.90 64.97 18.67
CA GLN A 171 6.66 65.54 17.34
C GLN A 171 6.08 64.50 16.38
N PHE A 172 5.03 64.90 15.65
CA PHE A 172 4.43 64.11 14.57
C PHE A 172 5.21 64.34 13.27
N SER A 173 5.77 63.28 12.69
CA SER A 173 6.38 63.32 11.36
C SER A 173 5.45 62.72 10.31
N PHE A 174 5.12 63.52 9.29
CA PHE A 174 4.39 63.06 8.11
C PHE A 174 5.40 62.74 7.01
N ASN A 175 5.56 61.46 6.66
CA ASN A 175 6.30 61.07 5.46
C ASN A 175 5.38 61.25 4.25
N LEU A 176 5.54 62.35 3.51
CA LEU A 176 4.80 62.61 2.29
C LEU A 176 5.43 61.82 1.14
N LEU A 177 4.89 60.63 0.86
CA LEU A 177 5.26 59.86 -0.33
C LEU A 177 4.90 60.68 -1.58
N LYS A 178 5.89 60.94 -2.44
CA LYS A 178 5.68 61.61 -3.73
C LYS A 178 4.87 60.68 -4.64
N LEU A 179 3.59 60.98 -4.82
CA LEU A 179 2.68 60.30 -5.76
C LEU A 179 3.21 60.48 -7.19
N GLY A 180 3.86 59.44 -7.71
CA GLY A 180 4.27 59.30 -9.12
C GLY A 180 4.05 57.87 -9.60
N ASP A 181 4.57 57.55 -10.78
CA ASP A 181 4.39 56.27 -11.50
C ASP A 181 4.82 55.02 -10.69
N GLY A 182 5.73 55.20 -9.72
CA GLY A 182 6.25 54.09 -8.90
C GLY A 182 5.28 53.45 -7.90
N LEU A 183 4.12 54.06 -7.61
CA LEU A 183 3.12 53.47 -6.70
C LEU A 183 2.37 52.31 -7.36
N LEU A 184 2.14 52.41 -8.68
CA LEU A 184 1.53 51.37 -9.50
C LEU A 184 2.49 50.17 -9.62
N GLU A 185 3.77 50.45 -9.87
CA GLU A 185 4.83 49.44 -10.01
C GLU A 185 5.12 48.69 -8.69
N LEU A 186 5.06 49.38 -7.53
CA LEU A 186 5.11 48.74 -6.20
C LEU A 186 3.92 47.80 -5.95
N LYS A 187 2.71 48.21 -6.32
CA LYS A 187 1.49 47.41 -6.17
C LYS A 187 1.49 46.18 -7.08
N LEU A 188 2.04 46.29 -8.29
CA LEU A 188 2.15 45.18 -9.25
C LEU A 188 3.22 44.17 -8.81
N ASN A 189 4.40 44.63 -8.36
CA ASN A 189 5.47 43.76 -7.87
C ASN A 189 5.07 42.93 -6.62
N ALA A 190 4.13 43.43 -5.80
CA ALA A 190 3.58 42.70 -4.66
C ALA A 190 2.52 41.64 -5.07
N LEU A 191 1.86 41.81 -6.22
CA LEU A 191 0.83 40.90 -6.74
C LEU A 191 1.39 39.81 -7.67
N GLU A 192 2.60 40.01 -8.20
CA GLU A 192 3.20 39.10 -9.18
C GLU A 192 4.20 38.12 -8.54
N LYS A 193 3.67 37.12 -7.81
CA LYS A 193 4.45 35.92 -7.48
C LYS A 193 3.74 34.67 -7.98
N GLU A 194 3.76 34.50 -9.29
CA GLU A 194 3.18 33.33 -9.94
C GLU A 194 4.19 32.17 -9.98
N ASN A 195 3.92 31.10 -9.23
CA ASN A 195 4.57 29.80 -9.40
C ASN A 195 3.51 28.78 -9.78
N LEU A 196 3.18 28.74 -11.08
CA LEU A 196 1.86 28.29 -11.53
C LEU A 196 1.61 26.79 -11.33
N LEU A 197 2.59 25.91 -11.53
CA LEU A 197 2.46 24.45 -11.38
C LEU A 197 3.86 23.81 -11.31
N SER A 198 4.10 22.86 -10.41
CA SER A 198 5.36 22.10 -10.36
C SER A 198 5.10 20.60 -10.16
N ILE A 199 5.69 19.76 -11.01
CA ILE A 199 5.70 18.30 -10.80
C ILE A 199 6.64 18.01 -9.63
N ILE A 200 6.13 17.40 -8.56
CA ILE A 200 6.96 17.03 -7.40
C ILE A 200 7.80 15.81 -7.77
N ALA A 201 7.15 14.79 -8.32
CA ALA A 201 7.76 13.48 -8.49
C ALA A 201 7.08 12.63 -9.57
N SER A 202 7.83 11.69 -10.15
CA SER A 202 7.31 10.70 -11.10
C SER A 202 7.96 9.32 -10.93
N PRO A 203 7.66 8.60 -9.83
CA PRO A 203 8.20 7.27 -9.62
C PRO A 203 7.67 6.29 -10.67
N ARG A 204 8.56 5.41 -11.14
CA ARG A 204 8.26 4.37 -12.13
C ARG A 204 8.87 3.07 -11.68
N LEU A 205 8.09 1.99 -11.76
CA LEU A 205 8.57 0.65 -11.43
C LEU A 205 7.87 -0.41 -12.29
N MET A 206 8.53 -1.54 -12.48
CA MET A 206 7.96 -2.71 -13.17
C MET A 206 7.64 -3.79 -12.14
N ALA A 207 6.49 -4.42 -12.29
CA ALA A 207 6.04 -5.48 -11.40
C ALA A 207 5.40 -6.61 -12.21
N SER A 208 5.59 -7.85 -11.73
CA SER A 208 4.97 -9.03 -12.32
C SER A 208 3.58 -9.27 -11.73
N HIS A 209 2.70 -9.96 -12.47
CA HIS A 209 1.38 -10.35 -11.99
C HIS A 209 1.44 -10.98 -10.57
N LYS A 210 0.68 -10.40 -9.63
CA LYS A 210 0.57 -10.79 -8.20
C LYS A 210 1.85 -10.66 -7.37
N GLN A 211 2.90 -10.03 -7.90
CA GLN A 211 4.16 -9.86 -7.18
C GLN A 211 4.28 -8.42 -6.64
N PRO A 212 4.50 -8.23 -5.33
CA PRO A 212 4.70 -6.89 -4.77
C PRO A 212 6.03 -6.31 -5.25
N ALA A 213 6.05 -5.00 -5.46
CA ALA A 213 7.23 -4.23 -5.82
C ALA A 213 7.21 -2.87 -5.13
N ASN A 214 8.39 -2.36 -4.79
CA ASN A 214 8.57 -1.11 -4.04
C ASN A 214 9.70 -0.28 -4.67
N ILE A 215 9.53 1.04 -4.70
CA ILE A 215 10.57 2.03 -4.97
C ILE A 215 10.53 3.13 -3.90
N GLN A 216 11.67 3.46 -3.30
CA GLN A 216 11.79 4.52 -2.28
C GLN A 216 13.05 5.35 -2.52
N GLN A 217 12.94 6.67 -2.31
CA GLN A 217 14.05 7.63 -2.35
C GLN A 217 13.86 8.66 -1.23
N GLY A 218 14.89 8.89 -0.43
CA GLY A 218 14.86 9.94 0.59
C GLY A 218 15.97 9.79 1.61
N THR A 219 15.70 10.23 2.84
CA THR A 219 16.69 10.27 3.91
C THR A 219 16.10 9.74 5.22
N GLU A 220 16.94 9.12 6.03
CA GLU A 220 16.59 8.69 7.38
C GLU A 220 16.99 9.77 8.39
N ILE A 221 16.05 10.21 9.23
CA ILE A 221 16.28 11.23 10.25
C ILE A 221 16.44 10.54 11.61
N PRO A 222 17.58 10.71 12.32
CA PRO A 222 17.78 10.14 13.63
C PRO A 222 17.03 10.92 14.72
N TYR A 223 16.31 10.21 15.58
CA TYR A 223 15.66 10.70 16.79
C TYR A 223 16.34 10.09 18.01
N VAL A 224 16.88 10.94 18.88
CA VAL A 224 17.42 10.52 20.17
C VAL A 224 16.27 10.38 21.17
N ILE A 225 16.03 9.16 21.64
CA ILE A 225 15.10 8.88 22.73
C ILE A 225 15.92 8.49 23.97
N SER A 226 15.68 9.21 25.07
CA SER A 226 16.30 8.92 26.37
C SER A 226 15.30 8.16 27.22
N SER A 227 15.51 6.86 27.38
CA SER A 227 14.72 6.00 28.29
C SER A 227 15.65 5.36 29.30
N ASP A 228 15.32 5.43 30.59
CA ASP A 228 16.05 4.79 31.68
C ASP A 228 17.58 4.99 31.67
N LYS A 229 18.03 6.25 31.53
CA LYS A 229 19.46 6.64 31.48
C LYS A 229 20.26 6.01 30.34
N LYS A 230 19.61 5.37 29.37
CA LYS A 230 20.20 4.93 28.10
C LYS A 230 19.69 5.83 26.97
N THR A 231 20.61 6.27 26.12
CA THR A 231 20.26 7.00 24.89
C THR A 231 20.15 5.97 23.77
N HIS A 232 18.98 5.90 23.13
CA HIS A 232 18.77 5.10 21.93
C HIS A 232 18.49 6.01 20.74
N VAL A 233 19.07 5.71 19.59
CA VAL A 233 18.86 6.45 18.35
C VAL A 233 17.88 5.66 17.48
N GLN A 234 16.70 6.23 17.22
CA GLN A 234 15.70 5.67 16.33
C GLN A 234 15.69 6.44 15.01
N PHE A 235 15.83 5.76 13.88
CA PHE A 235 15.72 6.37 12.56
C PHE A 235 14.26 6.41 12.09
N LYS A 236 13.85 7.52 11.47
CA LYS A 236 12.55 7.64 10.79
C LYS A 236 12.74 8.12 9.37
N ASP A 237 12.00 7.48 8.46
CA ASP A 237 12.14 7.71 7.03
C ASP A 237 11.37 8.96 6.58
N ALA A 238 12.07 9.86 5.91
CA ALA A 238 11.51 10.92 5.09
C ALA A 238 11.78 10.57 3.63
N VAL A 239 10.95 9.67 3.10
CA VAL A 239 11.06 9.12 1.75
C VAL A 239 9.83 9.44 0.89
N LEU A 240 10.11 9.68 -0.39
CA LEU A 240 9.14 9.51 -1.46
C LEU A 240 9.19 8.05 -1.90
N GLY A 241 8.04 7.37 -1.92
CA GLY A 241 7.99 5.98 -2.35
C GLY A 241 6.65 5.53 -2.90
N MET A 242 6.68 4.37 -3.55
CA MET A 242 5.51 3.70 -4.09
C MET A 242 5.65 2.19 -3.87
N ASP A 243 4.74 1.62 -3.09
CA ASP A 243 4.50 0.19 -2.99
C ASP A 243 3.32 -0.19 -3.89
N VAL A 244 3.47 -1.26 -4.66
CA VAL A 244 2.42 -1.72 -5.56
C VAL A 244 2.39 -3.24 -5.69
N THR A 245 1.18 -3.78 -5.69
CA THR A 245 0.92 -5.17 -6.06
C THR A 245 -0.09 -5.18 -7.20
N PRO A 246 0.32 -5.52 -8.45
CA PRO A 246 -0.58 -5.53 -9.58
C PRO A 246 -1.27 -6.89 -9.77
N THR A 247 -2.56 -6.85 -10.12
CA THR A 247 -3.33 -7.99 -10.61
C THR A 247 -3.76 -7.69 -12.05
N ILE A 248 -3.12 -8.38 -13.00
CA ILE A 248 -3.42 -8.27 -14.43
C ILE A 248 -4.56 -9.23 -14.79
N PHE A 249 -5.65 -8.70 -15.34
CA PHE A 249 -6.78 -9.47 -15.85
C PHE A 249 -6.63 -9.77 -17.35
N ARG A 250 -7.43 -10.72 -17.84
CA ARG A 250 -7.45 -11.13 -19.25
C ARG A 250 -8.03 -10.07 -20.19
N ASP A 251 -8.80 -9.11 -19.68
CA ASP A 251 -9.43 -8.02 -20.43
C ASP A 251 -8.54 -6.76 -20.48
N GLU A 252 -7.23 -6.92 -20.33
CA GLU A 252 -6.22 -5.84 -20.29
C GLU A 252 -6.46 -4.80 -19.19
N LYS A 253 -7.29 -5.12 -18.18
CA LYS A 253 -7.39 -4.33 -16.96
C LYS A 253 -6.34 -4.75 -15.97
N VAL A 254 -5.87 -3.77 -15.22
CA VAL A 254 -4.92 -3.96 -14.13
C VAL A 254 -5.55 -3.40 -12.87
N GLU A 255 -5.79 -4.27 -11.90
CA GLU A 255 -6.04 -3.85 -10.53
C GLU A 255 -4.70 -3.59 -9.85
N LEU A 256 -4.61 -2.46 -9.16
CA LEU A 256 -3.42 -2.03 -8.46
C LEU A 256 -3.78 -1.77 -7.00
N ILE A 257 -3.20 -2.56 -6.11
CA ILE A 257 -3.15 -2.23 -4.68
C ILE A 257 -1.93 -1.32 -4.52
N LEU A 258 -2.16 -0.05 -4.20
CA LEU A 258 -1.15 1.01 -4.22
C LEU A 258 -1.03 1.65 -2.85
N LYS A 259 0.21 1.90 -2.44
CA LYS A 259 0.55 2.84 -1.36
C LYS A 259 1.61 3.80 -1.88
N ILE A 260 1.27 5.07 -1.99
CA ILE A 260 2.18 6.13 -2.41
C ILE A 260 2.45 7.02 -1.21
N SER A 261 3.71 7.27 -0.90
CA SER A 261 4.14 8.15 0.19
C SER A 261 5.03 9.27 -0.34
N HIS A 262 4.82 10.47 0.18
CA HIS A 262 5.69 11.62 -0.01
C HIS A 262 5.92 12.24 1.36
N ASN A 263 7.00 11.81 2.00
CA ASN A 263 7.39 12.27 3.33
C ASN A 263 8.60 13.19 3.19
N SER A 264 8.47 14.46 3.59
CA SER A 264 9.55 15.45 3.50
C SER A 264 9.96 15.94 4.90
N PRO A 265 11.26 16.17 5.17
CA PRO A 265 11.69 16.82 6.40
C PRO A 265 11.10 18.24 6.47
N ASP A 266 10.64 18.64 7.66
CA ASP A 266 10.20 20.00 7.97
C ASP A 266 11.15 20.63 9.00
N THR A 267 10.98 21.93 9.21
CA THR A 267 11.71 22.74 10.18
C THR A 267 11.67 22.15 11.59
N ALA A 268 12.77 22.37 12.33
CA ALA A 268 12.88 21.89 13.70
C ALA A 268 11.85 22.58 14.59
N LEU A 269 10.99 21.81 15.23
CA LEU A 269 10.15 22.29 16.32
C LEU A 269 11.05 22.45 17.56
N THR A 270 11.25 23.69 17.99
CA THR A 270 11.96 23.99 19.23
C THR A 270 11.02 23.75 20.40
N THR A 271 11.09 22.56 21.01
CA THR A 271 10.66 22.39 22.40
C THR A 271 11.88 22.66 23.29
N SER A 272 11.66 23.29 24.44
CA SER A 272 12.60 24.08 25.25
C SER A 272 14.00 23.52 25.56
N GLN A 273 14.32 22.26 25.23
CA GLN A 273 15.66 21.67 25.42
C GLN A 273 16.12 20.71 24.29
N ASN A 274 15.30 20.40 23.27
CA ASN A 274 15.66 19.49 22.18
C ASN A 274 15.12 19.99 20.82
N HIS A 275 15.98 20.04 19.81
CA HIS A 275 15.60 20.33 18.42
C HIS A 275 15.10 19.03 17.78
N HIS A 276 13.78 18.88 17.60
CA HIS A 276 13.22 17.76 16.86
C HIS A 276 12.78 18.22 15.47
N LEU A 277 13.22 17.52 14.42
CA LEU A 277 12.69 17.76 13.07
C LEU A 277 11.26 17.20 12.99
N ALA A 278 10.34 18.00 12.49
CA ALA A 278 9.04 17.49 12.07
C ALA A 278 9.18 16.79 10.70
N ILE A 279 8.30 15.84 10.40
CA ILE A 279 8.22 15.20 9.08
C ILE A 279 6.80 15.47 8.56
N ASN A 280 6.72 16.16 7.44
CA ASN A 280 5.46 16.33 6.73
C ASN A 280 5.18 15.04 5.96
N LYS A 281 4.05 14.40 6.28
CA LYS A 281 3.64 13.13 5.67
C LYS A 281 2.47 13.32 4.72
N GLN A 282 2.58 12.80 3.52
CA GLN A 282 1.51 12.76 2.53
C GLN A 282 1.44 11.34 1.97
N GLU A 283 0.40 10.59 2.35
CA GLU A 283 0.28 9.17 1.98
C GLU A 283 -1.11 8.89 1.39
N ILE A 284 -1.16 8.05 0.36
CA ILE A 284 -2.39 7.57 -0.27
C ILE A 284 -2.30 6.05 -0.37
N SER A 285 -3.30 5.36 0.20
CA SER A 285 -3.43 3.90 0.12
C SER A 285 -4.79 3.56 -0.50
N THR A 286 -4.79 2.88 -1.64
CA THR A 286 -6.03 2.59 -2.37
C THR A 286 -5.90 1.32 -3.21
N SER A 287 -7.04 0.72 -3.58
CA SER A 287 -7.14 -0.32 -4.60
C SER A 287 -7.99 0.21 -5.74
N VAL A 288 -7.45 0.20 -6.96
CA VAL A 288 -8.14 0.72 -8.14
C VAL A 288 -7.96 -0.22 -9.32
N THR A 289 -8.96 -0.30 -10.19
CA THR A 289 -8.88 -1.04 -11.45
C THR A 289 -8.84 -0.05 -12.60
N ILE A 290 -7.81 -0.16 -13.45
CA ILE A 290 -7.53 0.77 -14.55
C ILE A 290 -7.23 -0.05 -15.80
N LYS A 291 -7.58 0.46 -16.98
CA LYS A 291 -7.19 -0.22 -18.23
C LYS A 291 -5.75 0.08 -18.60
N ASN A 292 -5.16 -0.80 -19.41
CA ASN A 292 -3.85 -0.58 -19.99
C ASN A 292 -3.73 0.79 -20.70
N ASN A 293 -2.65 1.52 -20.43
CA ASN A 293 -2.34 2.86 -20.95
C ASN A 293 -3.36 3.96 -20.63
N GLU A 294 -4.37 3.71 -19.79
CA GLU A 294 -5.26 4.77 -19.30
C GLU A 294 -4.68 5.42 -18.04
N THR A 295 -4.81 6.73 -17.93
CA THR A 295 -4.42 7.47 -16.73
C THR A 295 -5.62 7.67 -15.82
N LEU A 296 -5.52 7.24 -14.57
CA LEU A 296 -6.54 7.47 -13.54
C LEU A 296 -6.04 8.49 -12.51
N ILE A 297 -6.92 9.40 -12.11
CA ILE A 297 -6.69 10.28 -10.96
C ILE A 297 -7.06 9.49 -9.70
N LEU A 298 -6.06 9.18 -8.87
CA LEU A 298 -6.28 8.46 -7.61
C LEU A 298 -6.96 9.35 -6.56
N GLY A 299 -6.64 10.64 -6.59
CA GLY A 299 -7.17 11.63 -5.66
C GLY A 299 -6.23 12.82 -5.48
N GLY A 300 -6.54 13.64 -4.48
CA GLY A 300 -5.76 14.82 -4.15
C GLY A 300 -6.17 15.46 -2.84
N ILE A 301 -5.32 16.36 -2.34
CA ILE A 301 -5.56 17.16 -1.15
C ILE A 301 -5.57 18.63 -1.55
N PHE A 302 -6.64 19.34 -1.19
CA PHE A 302 -6.75 20.79 -1.36
C PHE A 302 -6.68 21.47 0.01
N GLN A 303 -5.78 22.44 0.16
CA GLN A 303 -5.61 23.23 1.36
C GLN A 303 -5.68 24.71 1.00
N GLN A 304 -6.42 25.49 1.77
CA GLN A 304 -6.43 26.94 1.68
C GLN A 304 -6.25 27.51 3.10
N LYS A 305 -5.18 28.29 3.29
CA LYS A 305 -4.93 29.06 4.50
C LYS A 305 -5.09 30.54 4.18
N GLN A 306 -5.95 31.23 4.91
CA GLN A 306 -6.16 32.66 4.80
C GLN A 306 -5.75 33.31 6.12
N GLU A 307 -4.87 34.29 6.05
CA GLU A 307 -4.36 35.03 7.20
C GLU A 307 -4.59 36.52 6.94
N LYS A 308 -5.43 37.14 7.76
CA LYS A 308 -5.73 38.57 7.68
C LYS A 308 -5.06 39.28 8.85
N THR A 309 -4.17 40.21 8.55
CA THR A 309 -3.50 41.06 9.54
C THR A 309 -3.97 42.48 9.34
N GLU A 310 -4.55 43.06 10.39
CA GLU A 310 -4.93 44.47 10.41
C GLU A 310 -4.03 45.20 11.41
N THR A 311 -3.31 46.21 10.94
CA THR A 311 -2.49 47.10 11.76
C THR A 311 -2.96 48.52 11.56
N GLY A 312 -3.09 49.32 12.61
CA GLY A 312 -3.62 50.68 12.46
C GLY A 312 -3.57 51.47 13.75
N LEU A 313 -3.79 52.77 13.64
CA LEU A 313 -3.82 53.64 14.81
C LEU A 313 -5.05 53.31 15.68
N PRO A 314 -4.88 53.16 17.01
CA PRO A 314 -6.02 53.02 17.91
C PRO A 314 -6.94 54.24 17.78
N PHE A 315 -8.25 54.03 17.87
CA PHE A 315 -9.34 55.02 17.68
C PHE A 315 -9.57 55.52 16.24
N ILE A 316 -8.55 55.99 15.51
CA ILE A 316 -8.73 56.62 14.18
C ILE A 316 -9.08 55.59 13.09
N SER A 317 -8.52 54.37 13.19
CA SER A 317 -8.83 53.26 12.27
C SER A 317 -10.30 52.84 12.24
N ARG A 318 -11.09 53.19 13.26
CA ARG A 318 -12.51 52.79 13.39
C ARG A 318 -13.49 53.82 12.82
N ILE A 319 -13.02 54.98 12.37
CA ILE A 319 -13.88 56.02 11.82
C ILE A 319 -14.36 55.56 10.42
N PRO A 320 -15.69 55.53 10.15
CA PRO A 320 -16.19 55.19 8.82
C PRO A 320 -15.65 56.18 7.77
N PHE A 321 -15.41 55.69 6.54
CA PHE A 321 -14.81 56.43 5.41
C PHE A 321 -13.33 56.82 5.55
N LEU A 322 -12.87 57.24 6.73
CA LEU A 322 -11.48 57.71 6.96
C LEU A 322 -10.55 56.63 7.51
N GLY A 323 -11.07 55.63 8.22
CA GLY A 323 -10.28 54.61 8.90
C GLY A 323 -9.40 53.76 7.99
N ALA A 324 -9.82 53.53 6.74
CA ALA A 324 -9.06 52.76 5.75
C ALA A 324 -7.76 53.45 5.29
N LEU A 325 -7.65 54.77 5.46
CA LEU A 325 -6.40 55.49 5.18
C LEU A 325 -5.40 55.35 6.34
N PHE A 326 -5.87 55.07 7.56
CA PHE A 326 -5.07 54.98 8.80
C PHE A 326 -4.96 53.56 9.36
N ALA A 327 -5.39 52.58 8.56
CA ALA A 327 -5.24 51.16 8.81
C ALA A 327 -4.57 50.53 7.58
N ASN A 328 -3.68 49.58 7.83
CA ASN A 328 -3.08 48.70 6.86
C ASN A 328 -3.69 47.31 7.06
N SER A 329 -4.34 46.79 6.01
CA SER A 329 -4.83 45.43 5.96
C SER A 329 -3.94 44.64 5.01
N ALA A 330 -3.26 43.63 5.56
CA ALA A 330 -2.57 42.61 4.80
C ALA A 330 -3.42 41.35 4.81
N GLU A 331 -3.67 40.79 3.65
CA GLU A 331 -4.34 39.51 3.48
C GLU A 331 -3.42 38.56 2.73
N HIS A 332 -3.10 37.44 3.38
CA HIS A 332 -2.24 36.40 2.86
C HIS A 332 -3.05 35.12 2.63
N ILE A 333 -3.21 34.74 1.37
CA ILE A 333 -3.94 33.54 0.96
C ILE A 333 -2.94 32.53 0.38
N ASP A 334 -2.74 31.41 1.07
CA ASP A 334 -1.95 30.27 0.62
C ASP A 334 -2.88 29.14 0.18
N ARG A 335 -2.84 28.77 -1.10
CA ARG A 335 -3.59 27.66 -1.68
C ARG A 335 -2.64 26.58 -2.13
N ARG A 336 -2.84 25.35 -1.67
CA ARG A 336 -2.03 24.18 -2.03
C ARG A 336 -2.92 23.08 -2.55
N VAL A 337 -2.59 22.56 -3.72
CA VAL A 337 -3.26 21.42 -4.35
C VAL A 337 -2.22 20.34 -4.55
N LEU A 338 -2.50 19.12 -4.11
CA LEU A 338 -1.74 17.91 -4.42
C LEU A 338 -2.67 16.98 -5.20
N VAL A 339 -2.25 16.49 -6.37
CA VAL A 339 -3.01 15.48 -7.15
C VAL A 339 -2.08 14.35 -7.56
N VAL A 340 -2.57 13.12 -7.47
CA VAL A 340 -1.82 11.93 -7.87
C VAL A 340 -2.52 11.23 -9.04
N PHE A 341 -1.75 11.06 -10.11
CA PHE A 341 -2.14 10.33 -11.32
C PHE A 341 -1.39 9.01 -11.38
N ILE A 342 -2.02 7.97 -11.91
CA ILE A 342 -1.41 6.66 -12.10
C ILE A 342 -1.69 6.17 -13.52
N THR A 343 -0.69 5.58 -14.16
CA THR A 343 -0.81 5.01 -15.52
C THR A 343 -0.11 3.64 -15.54
N PRO A 344 -0.85 2.53 -15.69
CA PRO A 344 -0.27 1.22 -15.94
C PRO A 344 0.00 1.04 -17.44
N LYS A 345 1.13 0.40 -17.77
CA LYS A 345 1.49 0.00 -19.12
C LYS A 345 1.89 -1.47 -19.11
N LEU A 346 1.07 -2.32 -19.73
CA LEU A 346 1.38 -3.74 -19.90
C LEU A 346 2.60 -3.89 -20.81
N VAL A 347 3.50 -4.78 -20.41
CA VAL A 347 4.66 -5.17 -21.23
C VAL A 347 4.43 -6.62 -21.64
N ASN A 348 4.23 -6.82 -22.94
CA ASN A 348 4.12 -8.16 -23.51
C ASN A 348 5.53 -8.71 -23.74
N ILE A 349 5.79 -9.91 -23.24
CA ILE A 349 7.10 -10.59 -23.31
C ILE A 349 6.90 -11.90 -24.04
#